data_AF-F9FRK9-F1
#
_entry.id   AF-F9FRK9-F1
#
_cell.length_a   1.000
_cell.length_b   1.000
_cell.length_c   1.000
_cell.angle_alpha   90.00
_cell.angle_beta   90.00
_cell.angle_gamma   90.00
#
_symmetry.space_group_name_H-M   'P 1'
#
loop_
_entity.id
_entity.type
_entity.pdbx_description
1 polymer ?
#
loop_
_entity_poly.entity_id
_entity_poly.type
_entity_poly.pdbx_seq_one_letter_code
_entity_poly.pdbx_strand_id
1 'polypeptide(L)'
;MGDHPLSGIKKWCRSDPETEASDDSPFKTLNEASYALHELRLNHDFQPWNPDREDGLANDNAFEDRLRRWNSRFEALSQRLLSSPSDDEIAHIQTLQLHYQSLQMYINAYDNKGLQPSHPYKAFIEAAEKVAAPLIAIDQPTFSLDGCLVSGLSFVAISTEGGDEKVQALDLLRKLNHREGIFDSNDIVEMHELVAMDMDWGSGSDSDSDTDIEEPDPPLRAPKGIPQMIEVLARKTGKTSTRLEGLYP
;
A
#
# COMPACT_ATOMS: atom_id res chain seq x y z
N MET A 1 17.88 9.37 30.69
CA MET A 1 16.64 9.14 29.93
C MET A 1 16.61 10.19 28.85
N GLY A 2 16.88 9.79 27.61
CA GLY A 2 16.99 10.70 26.49
C GLY A 2 15.62 10.87 25.84
N ASP A 3 15.15 12.11 25.77
CA ASP A 3 13.97 12.48 24.99
C ASP A 3 14.18 12.11 23.52
N HIS A 4 13.28 11.29 22.97
CA HIS A 4 13.28 10.96 21.56
C HIS A 4 12.81 12.17 20.72
N PRO A 5 13.55 12.58 19.67
CA PRO A 5 13.36 13.87 18.98
C PRO A 5 12.21 13.87 17.95
N LEU A 6 11.25 12.94 18.02
CA LEU A 6 10.11 12.89 17.10
C LEU A 6 8.99 13.91 17.42
N SER A 7 9.17 14.73 18.46
CA SER A 7 8.26 15.81 18.85
C SER A 7 8.10 16.92 17.79
N GLY A 8 9.06 17.03 16.86
CA GLY A 8 9.10 18.09 15.85
C GLY A 8 7.84 18.16 14.99
N ILE A 9 7.45 17.06 14.34
CA ILE A 9 6.36 17.02 13.33
C ILE A 9 4.99 17.28 13.97
N LYS A 10 4.73 16.70 15.16
CA LYS A 10 3.49 16.94 15.93
C LYS A 10 3.27 18.42 16.25
N LYS A 11 4.33 19.23 16.30
CA LYS A 11 4.25 20.67 16.56
C LYS A 11 3.83 21.48 15.34
N TRP A 12 4.04 20.97 14.12
CA TRP A 12 3.63 21.62 12.87
C TRP A 12 2.21 21.27 12.44
N CYS A 13 1.69 20.12 12.89
CA CYS A 13 0.34 19.63 12.57
C CYS A 13 -0.73 19.98 13.62
N ARG A 14 -0.39 20.74 14.67
CA ARG A 14 -1.40 21.25 15.61
C ARG A 14 -2.15 22.41 14.96
N SER A 15 -3.31 22.09 14.39
CA SER A 15 -4.35 23.06 14.04
C SER A 15 -4.84 23.79 15.31
N ASP A 16 -5.06 25.10 15.22
CA ASP A 16 -5.70 25.90 16.27
C ASP A 16 -7.09 25.33 16.63
N PRO A 17 -7.53 25.42 17.90
CA PRO A 17 -8.79 24.82 18.38
C PRO A 17 -10.07 25.50 17.88
N GLU A 18 -10.01 26.43 16.93
CA GLU A 18 -11.15 27.29 16.56
C GLU A 18 -11.98 26.83 15.35
N THR A 19 -11.88 25.57 14.91
CA THR A 19 -12.81 25.06 13.89
C THR A 19 -13.35 23.67 14.22
N GLU A 20 -14.00 23.51 15.37
CA GLU A 20 -14.95 22.42 15.58
C GLU A 20 -16.22 22.68 14.73
N ALA A 21 -16.08 22.58 13.41
CA ALA A 21 -17.22 22.20 12.59
C ALA A 21 -17.71 20.85 13.12
N SER A 22 -19.01 20.72 13.38
CA SER A 22 -19.61 19.50 13.94
C SER A 22 -19.00 18.26 13.28
N ASP A 23 -18.40 17.41 14.13
CA ASP A 23 -17.58 16.25 13.75
C ASP A 23 -18.37 15.21 12.90
N ASP A 24 -19.68 15.42 12.75
CA ASP A 24 -20.63 14.58 12.00
C ASP A 24 -21.16 15.25 10.71
N SER A 25 -20.83 16.52 10.45
CA SER A 25 -21.32 17.23 9.26
C SER A 25 -20.54 16.82 7.99
N PRO A 26 -21.21 16.70 6.82
CA PRO A 26 -20.52 16.40 5.56
C PRO A 26 -19.41 17.40 5.26
N PHE A 27 -18.32 16.96 4.62
CA PHE A 27 -17.28 17.87 4.16
C PHE A 27 -17.86 18.93 3.20
N LYS A 28 -17.31 20.14 3.23
CA LYS A 28 -17.71 21.22 2.30
C LYS A 28 -17.05 21.04 0.94
N THR A 29 -15.81 20.56 0.91
CA THR A 29 -15.01 20.43 -0.31
C THR A 29 -14.15 19.16 -0.30
N LEU A 30 -13.69 18.73 -1.48
CA LEU A 30 -12.75 17.60 -1.60
C LEU A 30 -11.40 17.90 -0.93
N ASN A 31 -10.96 19.16 -0.96
CA ASN A 31 -9.73 19.57 -0.27
C ASN A 31 -9.84 19.42 1.25
N GLU A 32 -11.01 19.71 1.83
CA GLU A 32 -11.27 19.49 3.26
C GLU A 32 -11.25 18.00 3.60
N ALA A 33 -11.87 17.16 2.77
CA ALA A 33 -11.83 15.71 2.94
C ALA A 33 -10.40 15.16 2.84
N SER A 34 -9.62 15.62 1.85
CA SER A 34 -8.21 15.26 1.66
C SER A 34 -7.35 15.66 2.85
N TYR A 35 -7.48 16.91 3.30
CA TYR A 35 -6.77 17.40 4.49
C TYR A 35 -7.09 16.56 5.72
N ALA A 36 -8.37 16.30 6.00
CA ALA A 36 -8.79 15.51 7.14
C ALA A 36 -8.27 14.06 7.11
N LEU A 37 -8.22 13.44 5.92
CA LEU A 37 -7.66 12.09 5.76
C LEU A 37 -6.15 12.07 6.01
N HIS A 38 -5.44 13.10 5.52
CA HIS A 38 -4.01 13.26 5.74
C HIS A 38 -3.68 13.52 7.21
N GLU A 39 -4.44 14.40 7.87
CA GLU A 39 -4.33 14.68 9.30
C GLU A 39 -4.57 13.41 10.12
N LEU A 40 -5.57 12.61 9.76
CA LEU A 40 -5.84 11.32 10.39
C LEU A 40 -4.62 10.40 10.33
N ARG A 41 -3.99 10.28 9.15
CA ARG A 41 -2.79 9.46 8.93
C ARG A 41 -1.55 9.97 9.68
N LEU A 42 -1.35 11.27 9.78
CA LEU A 42 -0.19 11.86 10.46
C LEU A 42 -0.30 11.83 11.98
N ASN A 43 -1.51 12.05 12.52
CA ASN A 43 -1.70 12.22 13.95
C ASN A 43 -1.83 10.90 14.71
N HIS A 44 -1.97 9.78 14.01
CA HIS A 44 -2.03 8.46 14.62
C HIS A 44 -0.78 7.66 14.30
N ASP A 45 -0.19 7.06 15.32
CA ASP A 45 0.86 6.05 15.16
C ASP A 45 0.20 4.72 14.75
N PHE A 46 -0.43 4.71 13.57
CA PHE A 46 -1.15 3.56 13.05
C PHE A 46 -0.14 2.53 12.55
N GLN A 47 0.13 1.55 13.40
CA GLN A 47 1.05 0.44 13.15
C GLN A 47 0.33 -0.87 13.50
N PRO A 48 -0.68 -1.27 12.72
CA PRO A 48 -1.53 -2.40 13.06
C PRO A 48 -0.76 -3.74 13.12
N TRP A 49 0.43 -3.82 12.52
CA TRP A 49 1.36 -4.95 12.63
C TRP A 49 2.08 -5.05 13.99
N ASN A 50 1.99 -4.02 14.84
CA ASN A 50 2.64 -3.98 16.16
C ASN A 50 1.62 -3.56 17.24
N PRO A 51 0.74 -4.47 17.67
CA PRO A 51 -0.30 -4.17 18.65
C PRO A 51 0.25 -3.93 20.06
N ASP A 52 1.42 -4.49 20.39
CA ASP A 52 2.05 -4.41 21.72
C ASP A 52 2.73 -3.05 22.00
N ARG A 53 2.71 -2.13 21.03
CA ARG A 53 3.17 -0.76 21.25
C ARG A 53 2.31 -0.07 22.32
N GLU A 54 2.88 0.93 22.98
CA GLU A 54 2.17 1.72 24.00
C GLU A 54 0.85 2.28 23.43
N ASP A 55 -0.26 1.99 24.12
CA ASP A 55 -1.63 2.32 23.70
C ASP A 55 -2.06 1.78 22.33
N GLY A 56 -1.36 0.80 21.75
CA GLY A 56 -1.56 0.33 20.37
C GLY A 56 -3.00 -0.03 20.04
N LEU A 57 -3.61 -0.94 20.80
CA LEU A 57 -4.98 -1.38 20.59
C LEU A 57 -6.00 -0.23 20.76
N ALA A 58 -5.82 0.64 21.75
CA ALA A 58 -6.72 1.76 21.99
C ALA A 58 -6.61 2.80 20.85
N ASN A 59 -5.39 3.08 20.41
CA ASN A 59 -5.10 3.99 19.31
C ASN A 59 -5.62 3.45 17.97
N ASP A 60 -5.47 2.14 17.71
CA ASP A 60 -5.99 1.50 16.50
C ASP A 60 -7.52 1.53 16.43
N ASN A 61 -8.21 1.24 17.55
CA ASN A 61 -9.67 1.35 17.61
C ASN A 61 -10.13 2.82 17.41
N ALA A 62 -9.44 3.80 18.03
CA ALA A 62 -9.77 5.21 17.86
C ALA A 62 -9.53 5.71 16.44
N PHE A 63 -8.47 5.22 15.78
CA PHE A 63 -8.19 5.48 14.38
C PHE A 63 -9.29 4.91 13.48
N GLU A 64 -9.69 3.66 13.69
CA GLU A 64 -10.78 3.01 12.94
C GLU A 64 -12.10 3.78 13.05
N ASP A 65 -12.47 4.20 14.28
CA ASP A 65 -13.67 4.99 14.51
C ASP A 65 -13.65 6.36 13.82
N ARG A 66 -12.48 7.02 13.79
CA ARG A 66 -12.31 8.29 13.06
C ARG A 66 -12.33 8.09 11.55
N LEU A 67 -11.71 7.02 11.04
CA LEU A 67 -11.71 6.67 9.62
C LEU A 67 -13.14 6.37 9.14
N ARG A 68 -13.93 5.65 9.95
CA ARG A 68 -15.34 5.38 9.68
C ARG A 68 -16.17 6.67 9.58
N ARG A 69 -15.98 7.60 10.53
CA ARG A 69 -16.64 8.92 10.51
C ARG A 69 -16.21 9.75 9.31
N TRP A 70 -14.91 9.76 8.99
CA TRP A 70 -14.40 10.40 7.77
C TRP A 70 -15.11 9.87 6.54
N ASN A 71 -15.27 8.54 6.40
CA ASN A 71 -15.93 7.94 5.25
C ASN A 71 -17.41 8.34 5.16
N SER A 72 -18.14 8.34 6.27
CA SER A 72 -19.53 8.81 6.28
C SER A 72 -19.67 10.26 5.79
N ARG A 73 -18.76 11.14 6.20
CA ARG A 73 -18.74 12.55 5.76
C ARG A 73 -18.33 12.68 4.29
N PHE A 74 -17.40 11.85 3.83
CA PHE A 74 -16.95 11.81 2.45
C PHE A 74 -18.05 11.31 1.51
N GLU A 75 -18.75 10.23 1.86
CA GLU A 75 -19.88 9.72 1.09
C GLU A 75 -20.98 10.76 0.92
N ALA A 76 -21.32 11.50 1.99
CA ALA A 76 -22.29 12.59 1.92
C ALA A 76 -21.83 13.75 1.02
N LEU A 77 -20.54 14.09 1.01
CA LEU A 77 -19.96 15.06 0.06
C LEU A 77 -20.05 14.53 -1.38
N SER A 78 -19.59 13.30 -1.61
CA SER A 78 -19.57 12.65 -2.93
C SER A 78 -20.97 12.62 -3.54
N GLN A 79 -21.98 12.22 -2.77
CA GLN A 79 -23.38 12.22 -3.22
C GLN A 79 -23.88 13.60 -3.65
N ARG A 80 -23.45 14.68 -2.98
CA ARG A 80 -23.79 16.05 -3.37
C ARG A 80 -23.13 16.46 -4.69
N LEU A 81 -21.88 16.05 -4.92
CA LEU A 81 -21.10 16.38 -6.11
C LEU A 81 -21.53 15.59 -7.36
N LEU A 82 -22.23 14.46 -7.22
CA LEU A 82 -22.70 13.60 -8.33
C LEU A 82 -23.68 14.27 -9.31
N SER A 83 -24.15 15.49 -9.04
CA SER A 83 -25.12 16.17 -9.91
C SER A 83 -24.54 16.57 -11.28
N SER A 84 -23.23 16.85 -11.37
CA SER A 84 -22.49 17.13 -12.62
C SER A 84 -20.99 17.36 -12.31
N PRO A 85 -20.26 16.34 -11.84
CA PRO A 85 -18.86 16.51 -11.48
C PRO A 85 -17.99 16.70 -12.73
N SER A 86 -16.96 17.53 -12.61
CA SER A 86 -15.87 17.62 -13.59
C SER A 86 -14.97 16.38 -13.54
N ASP A 87 -14.22 16.12 -14.61
CA ASP A 87 -13.27 14.99 -14.67
C ASP A 87 -12.23 15.06 -13.53
N ASP A 88 -11.76 16.27 -13.19
CA ASP A 88 -10.83 16.50 -12.08
C ASP A 88 -11.46 16.15 -10.72
N GLU A 89 -12.73 16.49 -10.51
CA GLU A 89 -13.46 16.10 -9.28
C GLU A 89 -13.67 14.59 -9.21
N ILE A 90 -13.96 13.93 -10.33
CA ILE A 90 -14.07 12.47 -10.39
C ILE A 90 -12.73 11.83 -10.01
N ALA A 91 -11.63 12.28 -10.61
CA ALA A 91 -10.29 11.76 -10.33
C ALA A 91 -9.91 11.96 -8.85
N HIS A 92 -10.22 13.13 -8.28
CA HIS A 92 -9.95 13.41 -6.87
C HIS A 92 -10.83 12.56 -5.93
N ILE A 93 -12.11 12.35 -6.24
CA ILE A 93 -12.99 11.43 -5.50
C ILE A 93 -12.43 10.01 -5.54
N GLN A 94 -12.03 9.52 -6.71
CA GLN A 94 -11.48 8.17 -6.87
C GLN A 94 -10.17 8.00 -6.09
N THR A 95 -9.31 9.02 -6.10
CA THR A 95 -8.05 9.02 -5.33
C THR A 95 -8.30 8.98 -3.83
N LEU A 96 -9.25 9.77 -3.32
CA LEU A 96 -9.64 9.75 -1.90
C LEU A 96 -10.26 8.41 -1.50
N GLN A 97 -11.07 7.82 -2.38
CA GLN A 97 -11.63 6.48 -2.17
C GLN A 97 -10.51 5.43 -2.10
N LEU A 98 -9.52 5.49 -2.99
CA LEU A 98 -8.36 4.59 -2.96
C LEU A 98 -7.59 4.72 -1.63
N HIS A 99 -7.34 5.94 -1.17
CA HIS A 99 -6.65 6.17 0.11
C HIS A 99 -7.43 5.60 1.29
N TYR A 100 -8.75 5.81 1.34
CA TYR A 100 -9.60 5.21 2.35
C TYR A 100 -9.56 3.68 2.32
N GLN A 101 -9.73 3.09 1.13
CA GLN A 101 -9.70 1.63 0.97
C GLN A 101 -8.33 1.03 1.31
N SER A 102 -7.23 1.75 1.04
CA SER A 102 -5.88 1.34 1.44
C SER A 102 -5.76 1.23 2.97
N LEU A 103 -6.26 2.22 3.70
CA LEU A 103 -6.27 2.20 5.17
C LEU A 103 -7.17 1.09 5.72
N GLN A 104 -8.37 0.94 5.16
CA GLN A 104 -9.30 -0.12 5.55
C GLN A 104 -8.72 -1.51 5.28
N MET A 105 -8.04 -1.68 4.16
CA MET A 105 -7.33 -2.92 3.82
C MET A 105 -6.28 -3.27 4.87
N TYR A 106 -5.46 -2.31 5.32
CA TYR A 106 -4.47 -2.56 6.37
C TYR A 106 -5.13 -2.90 7.71
N ILE A 107 -6.21 -2.20 8.09
CA ILE A 107 -6.99 -2.53 9.29
C ILE A 107 -7.47 -3.99 9.21
N ASN A 108 -8.06 -4.36 8.07
CA ASN A 108 -8.55 -5.71 7.86
C ASN A 108 -7.39 -6.72 7.95
N ALA A 109 -6.32 -6.59 7.15
CA ALA A 109 -5.26 -7.59 7.09
C ALA A 109 -4.59 -7.93 8.44
N TYR A 110 -4.63 -7.00 9.41
CA TYR A 110 -4.06 -7.17 10.75
C TYR A 110 -5.11 -7.28 11.87
N ASP A 111 -6.40 -7.34 11.55
CA ASP A 111 -7.43 -7.49 12.56
C ASP A 111 -7.44 -8.91 13.14
N ASN A 112 -6.91 -9.00 14.37
CA ASN A 112 -6.80 -10.21 15.16
C ASN A 112 -8.16 -10.66 15.78
N LYS A 113 -9.25 -9.92 15.55
CA LYS A 113 -10.59 -10.27 16.08
C LYS A 113 -11.27 -11.39 15.28
N GLY A 114 -10.64 -11.88 14.20
CA GLY A 114 -11.14 -13.00 13.39
C GLY A 114 -12.35 -12.65 12.53
N LEU A 115 -12.62 -11.37 12.30
CA LEU A 115 -13.77 -10.85 11.55
C LEU A 115 -13.43 -10.53 10.09
N GLN A 116 -12.41 -11.19 9.52
CA GLN A 116 -12.00 -10.93 8.15
C GLN A 116 -13.14 -11.24 7.16
N PRO A 117 -13.47 -10.30 6.27
CA PRO A 117 -14.39 -10.60 5.17
C PRO A 117 -13.77 -11.66 4.24
N SER A 118 -14.60 -12.41 3.53
CA SER A 118 -14.13 -13.47 2.60
C SER A 118 -13.27 -12.94 1.44
N HIS A 119 -13.40 -11.65 1.12
CA HIS A 119 -12.61 -10.95 0.10
C HIS A 119 -12.12 -9.61 0.68
N PRO A 120 -11.06 -9.63 1.49
CA PRO A 120 -10.59 -8.45 2.24
C PRO A 120 -9.96 -7.37 1.36
N TYR A 121 -9.57 -7.72 0.12
CA TYR A 121 -8.85 -6.82 -0.77
C TYR A 121 -9.70 -6.31 -1.93
N LYS A 122 -10.82 -6.98 -2.24
CA LYS A 122 -11.70 -6.63 -3.36
C LYS A 122 -12.08 -5.14 -3.44
N ALA A 123 -12.49 -4.52 -2.33
CA ALA A 123 -12.89 -3.11 -2.33
C ALA A 123 -11.72 -2.17 -2.68
N PHE A 124 -10.50 -2.52 -2.26
CA PHE A 124 -9.30 -1.80 -2.65
C PHE A 124 -8.99 -2.01 -4.13
N ILE A 125 -9.05 -3.25 -4.64
CA ILE A 125 -8.81 -3.55 -6.05
C ILE A 125 -9.78 -2.77 -6.94
N GLU A 126 -11.08 -2.76 -6.62
CA GLU A 126 -12.09 -2.01 -7.38
C GLU A 126 -11.84 -0.48 -7.38
N ALA A 127 -11.29 0.06 -6.29
CA ALA A 127 -10.88 1.46 -6.24
C ALA A 127 -9.60 1.70 -7.06
N ALA A 128 -8.64 0.77 -6.97
CA ALA A 128 -7.38 0.80 -7.71
C ALA A 128 -7.62 0.75 -9.22
N GLU A 129 -8.54 -0.08 -9.70
CA GLU A 129 -8.93 -0.15 -11.12
C GLU A 129 -9.39 1.21 -11.67
N LYS A 130 -10.18 1.95 -10.88
CA LYS A 130 -10.70 3.26 -11.29
C LYS A 130 -9.59 4.30 -11.42
N VAL A 131 -8.67 4.33 -10.45
CA VAL A 131 -7.51 5.24 -10.47
C VAL A 131 -6.48 4.83 -11.52
N ALA A 132 -6.30 3.53 -11.75
CA ALA A 132 -5.37 2.97 -12.73
C ALA A 132 -5.85 3.17 -14.17
N ALA A 133 -7.15 3.13 -14.43
CA ALA A 133 -7.71 3.22 -15.77
C ALA A 133 -7.18 4.41 -16.61
N PRO A 134 -7.21 5.67 -16.13
CA PRO A 134 -6.64 6.78 -16.89
C PRO A 134 -5.12 6.69 -17.06
N LEU A 135 -4.39 6.17 -16.07
CA LEU A 135 -2.93 5.98 -16.15
C LEU A 135 -2.56 4.95 -17.22
N ILE A 136 -3.28 3.83 -17.26
CA ILE A 136 -3.12 2.77 -18.26
C ILE A 136 -3.48 3.28 -19.65
N ALA A 137 -4.55 4.08 -19.77
CA ALA A 137 -5.00 4.63 -21.06
C ALA A 137 -3.98 5.60 -21.69
N ILE A 138 -3.14 6.25 -20.87
CA ILE A 138 -2.05 7.12 -21.35
C ILE A 138 -0.97 6.30 -22.07
N ASP A 139 -0.75 5.03 -21.67
CA ASP A 139 0.25 4.11 -22.25
C ASP A 139 1.68 4.71 -22.28
N GLN A 140 2.03 5.49 -21.26
CA GLN A 140 3.36 6.09 -21.07
C GLN A 140 3.79 6.00 -19.61
N PRO A 141 5.11 6.03 -19.34
CA PRO A 141 5.62 6.08 -17.97
C PRO A 141 5.08 7.31 -17.22
N THR A 142 4.48 7.08 -16.05
CA THR A 142 3.95 8.15 -15.20
C THR A 142 4.56 8.12 -13.80
N PHE A 143 4.55 9.26 -13.11
CA PHE A 143 5.13 9.39 -11.78
C PHE A 143 4.18 10.16 -10.84
N SER A 144 4.07 9.71 -9.61
CA SER A 144 3.39 10.43 -8.53
C SER A 144 4.15 10.27 -7.20
N LEU A 145 3.78 11.12 -6.23
CA LEU A 145 4.22 11.00 -4.84
C LEU A 145 3.14 10.38 -3.94
N ASP A 146 1.94 10.18 -4.48
CA ASP A 146 0.89 9.48 -3.78
C ASP A 146 1.31 8.01 -3.73
N GLY A 147 1.55 7.49 -2.53
CA GLY A 147 2.18 6.19 -2.33
C GLY A 147 1.20 5.10 -1.97
N CYS A 148 0.05 5.03 -2.65
CA CYS A 148 -1.07 4.16 -2.26
C CYS A 148 -1.46 3.12 -3.31
N LEU A 149 -1.32 3.38 -4.61
CA LEU A 149 -1.76 2.47 -5.65
C LEU A 149 -0.79 1.29 -5.80
N VAL A 150 0.48 1.57 -6.11
CA VAL A 150 1.51 0.55 -6.36
C VAL A 150 1.83 -0.19 -5.07
N SER A 151 2.02 0.54 -3.97
CA SER A 151 2.31 -0.05 -2.66
C SER A 151 1.15 -0.92 -2.15
N GLY A 152 -0.09 -0.49 -2.35
CA GLY A 152 -1.28 -1.22 -1.95
C GLY A 152 -1.50 -2.47 -2.79
N LEU A 153 -1.35 -2.39 -4.12
CA LEU A 153 -1.41 -3.56 -5.00
C LEU A 153 -0.30 -4.58 -4.67
N SER A 154 0.91 -4.10 -4.34
CA SER A 154 1.98 -4.97 -3.85
C SER A 154 1.62 -5.68 -2.55
N PHE A 155 0.93 -4.99 -1.64
CA PHE A 155 0.47 -5.55 -0.38
C PHE A 155 -0.56 -6.65 -0.62
N VAL A 156 -1.56 -6.42 -1.47
CA VAL A 156 -2.53 -7.46 -1.86
C VAL A 156 -1.81 -8.70 -2.39
N ALA A 157 -0.83 -8.51 -3.28
CA ALA A 157 -0.12 -9.61 -3.92
C ALA A 157 0.72 -10.46 -2.94
N ILE A 158 1.28 -9.86 -1.87
CA ILE A 158 2.03 -10.62 -0.85
C ILE A 158 1.11 -11.25 0.21
N SER A 159 -0.02 -10.61 0.50
CA SER A 159 -0.93 -11.05 1.56
C SER A 159 -1.96 -12.10 1.10
N THR A 160 -1.92 -12.51 -0.16
CA THR A 160 -2.81 -13.53 -0.73
C THR A 160 -2.03 -14.73 -1.26
N GLU A 161 -2.40 -15.94 -0.86
CA GLU A 161 -1.81 -17.18 -1.36
C GLU A 161 -2.60 -17.68 -2.58
N GLY A 162 -2.11 -17.36 -3.79
CA GLY A 162 -2.58 -17.98 -5.04
C GLY A 162 -4.05 -17.73 -5.44
N GLY A 163 -4.73 -16.76 -4.82
CA GLY A 163 -6.13 -16.44 -5.09
C GLY A 163 -6.35 -15.40 -6.20
N ASP A 164 -7.61 -15.24 -6.62
CA ASP A 164 -8.02 -14.29 -7.68
C ASP A 164 -7.57 -12.85 -7.41
N GLU A 165 -7.62 -12.40 -6.15
CA GLU A 165 -7.19 -11.05 -5.74
C GLU A 165 -5.69 -10.82 -6.00
N LYS A 166 -4.84 -11.84 -5.86
CA LYS A 166 -3.42 -11.78 -6.21
C LYS A 166 -3.23 -11.53 -7.70
N VAL A 167 -3.94 -12.33 -8.51
CA VAL A 167 -3.84 -12.29 -9.97
C VAL A 167 -4.31 -10.92 -10.47
N GLN A 168 -5.43 -10.43 -9.96
CA GLN A 168 -5.95 -9.10 -10.28
C GLN A 168 -4.96 -7.99 -9.93
N ALA A 169 -4.35 -8.04 -8.74
CA ALA A 169 -3.39 -7.04 -8.30
C ALA A 169 -2.12 -7.02 -9.19
N LEU A 170 -1.56 -8.20 -9.49
CA LEU A 170 -0.39 -8.32 -10.36
C LEU A 170 -0.70 -7.91 -11.81
N ASP A 171 -1.88 -8.24 -12.33
CA ASP A 171 -2.30 -7.84 -13.67
C ASP A 171 -2.48 -6.32 -13.80
N LEU A 172 -2.96 -5.65 -12.74
CA LEU A 172 -3.00 -4.18 -12.70
C LEU A 172 -1.60 -3.59 -12.68
N LEU A 173 -0.71 -4.08 -11.81
CA LEU A 173 0.66 -3.59 -11.70
C LEU A 173 1.43 -3.72 -13.03
N ARG A 174 1.26 -4.83 -13.75
CA ARG A 174 1.87 -5.06 -15.08
C ARG A 174 1.46 -4.04 -16.13
N LYS A 175 0.22 -3.56 -16.07
CA LYS A 175 -0.34 -2.61 -17.05
C LYS A 175 -0.04 -1.16 -16.69
N LEU A 176 0.29 -0.88 -15.43
CA LEU A 176 0.28 0.47 -14.88
C LEU A 176 1.39 1.37 -15.44
N ASN A 177 2.59 0.81 -15.68
CA ASN A 177 3.79 1.55 -16.07
C ASN A 177 3.98 2.86 -15.27
N HIS A 178 3.83 2.77 -13.95
CA HIS A 178 3.72 3.91 -13.04
C HIS A 178 4.65 3.77 -11.86
N ARG A 179 5.18 4.90 -11.39
CA ARG A 179 6.05 4.97 -10.22
C ARG A 179 5.50 5.92 -9.16
N GLU A 180 5.35 5.40 -7.94
CA GLU A 180 4.95 6.13 -6.74
C GLU A 180 6.14 6.26 -5.78
N GLY A 181 6.85 7.38 -5.85
CA GLY A 181 8.07 7.59 -5.05
C GLY A 181 9.13 6.51 -5.29
N ILE A 182 9.35 5.61 -4.33
CA ILE A 182 10.29 4.48 -4.46
C ILE A 182 9.68 3.21 -5.07
N PHE A 183 8.35 3.14 -5.20
CA PHE A 183 7.63 1.99 -5.71
C PHE A 183 7.42 2.12 -7.21
N ASP A 184 8.12 1.31 -8.02
CA ASP A 184 7.91 1.21 -9.46
C ASP A 184 7.08 -0.04 -9.76
N SER A 185 5.96 0.09 -10.49
CA SER A 185 5.01 -1.00 -10.68
C SER A 185 5.63 -2.23 -11.34
N ASN A 186 6.54 -2.02 -12.29
CA ASN A 186 7.20 -3.08 -13.01
C ASN A 186 8.26 -3.77 -12.13
N ASP A 187 8.96 -3.02 -11.26
CA ASP A 187 9.93 -3.59 -10.30
C ASP A 187 9.21 -4.46 -9.27
N ILE A 188 8.03 -3.99 -8.83
CA ILE A 188 7.18 -4.75 -7.91
C ILE A 188 6.72 -6.07 -8.54
N VAL A 189 6.26 -6.06 -9.80
CA VAL A 189 5.85 -7.30 -10.49
C VAL A 189 7.01 -8.29 -10.56
N GLU A 190 8.17 -7.84 -11.03
CA GLU A 190 9.35 -8.69 -11.16
C GLU A 190 9.75 -9.30 -9.81
N MET A 191 9.74 -8.50 -8.75
CA MET A 191 9.98 -8.98 -7.39
C MET A 191 9.01 -10.09 -6.99
N HIS A 192 7.70 -9.92 -7.19
CA HIS A 192 6.69 -10.93 -6.84
C HIS A 192 6.86 -12.23 -7.64
N GLU A 193 7.21 -12.13 -8.91
CA GLU A 193 7.45 -13.29 -9.77
C GLU A 193 8.69 -14.06 -9.31
N LEU A 194 9.79 -13.37 -8.96
CA LEU A 194 10.99 -14.00 -8.43
C LEU A 194 10.77 -14.63 -7.05
N VAL A 195 10.01 -13.98 -6.17
CA VAL A 195 9.65 -14.54 -4.85
C VAL A 195 8.84 -15.84 -5.01
N ALA A 196 7.90 -15.88 -5.96
CA ALA A 196 7.14 -17.10 -6.23
C ALA A 196 8.05 -18.25 -6.71
N MET A 197 9.01 -17.95 -7.59
CA MET A 197 9.99 -18.94 -8.06
C MET A 197 10.92 -19.46 -6.94
N ASP A 198 11.37 -18.58 -6.03
CA ASP A 198 12.20 -18.97 -4.87
C ASP A 198 11.44 -19.92 -3.93
N MET A 199 10.14 -19.66 -3.70
CA MET A 199 9.29 -20.53 -2.89
C MET A 199 9.04 -21.89 -3.57
N ASP A 200 8.81 -21.92 -4.88
CA ASP A 200 8.64 -23.17 -5.63
C ASP A 200 9.95 -24.00 -5.66
N TRP A 201 11.11 -23.35 -5.70
CA TRP A 201 12.42 -24.01 -5.65
C TRP A 201 12.65 -24.75 -4.32
N GLY A 202 12.16 -24.19 -3.21
CA GLY A 202 12.26 -24.81 -1.88
C GLY A 202 11.35 -26.01 -1.64
N SER A 203 10.32 -26.22 -2.46
CA SER A 203 9.37 -27.33 -2.34
C SER A 203 9.73 -28.57 -3.18
N GLY A 204 10.82 -28.53 -3.95
CA GLY A 204 11.15 -29.56 -4.93
C GLY A 204 12.26 -30.55 -4.55
N SER A 205 12.86 -30.50 -3.36
CA SER A 205 14.08 -31.28 -3.08
C SER A 205 14.06 -32.03 -1.75
N ASP A 206 13.15 -32.99 -1.61
CA ASP A 206 13.36 -34.19 -0.79
C ASP A 206 14.17 -35.23 -1.59
N SER A 207 15.34 -34.83 -2.09
CA SER A 207 16.29 -35.77 -2.68
C SER A 207 17.54 -35.81 -1.81
N ASP A 208 17.66 -36.93 -1.08
CA ASP A 208 18.86 -37.37 -0.36
C ASP A 208 20.04 -37.54 -1.33
N SER A 209 20.61 -36.44 -1.84
CA SER A 209 21.90 -36.45 -2.50
C SER A 209 22.90 -35.66 -1.68
N ASP A 210 23.74 -36.41 -0.96
CA ASP A 210 25.05 -35.98 -0.43
C ASP A 210 25.91 -35.47 -1.59
N THR A 211 25.64 -34.24 -2.02
CA THR A 211 26.52 -33.47 -2.89
C THR A 211 27.02 -32.29 -2.08
N ASP A 212 28.34 -32.16 -2.06
CA ASP A 212 29.11 -31.20 -1.29
C ASP A 212 28.38 -29.85 -1.24
N ILE A 213 27.91 -29.50 -0.04
CA ILE A 213 27.32 -28.20 0.25
C ILE A 213 28.42 -27.19 0.00
N GLU A 214 28.40 -26.57 -1.19
CA GLU A 214 29.09 -25.31 -1.40
C GLU A 214 28.70 -24.39 -0.23
N GLU A 215 29.73 -23.89 0.43
CA GLU A 215 29.64 -23.03 1.61
C GLU A 215 28.52 -22.00 1.38
N PRO A 216 27.51 -21.91 2.26
CA PRO A 216 26.37 -21.03 2.03
C PRO A 216 26.91 -19.62 1.82
N ASP A 217 26.54 -19.04 0.66
CA ASP A 217 26.89 -17.68 0.30
C ASP A 217 26.73 -16.78 1.54
N PRO A 218 27.72 -15.92 1.86
CA PRO A 218 27.71 -15.12 3.08
C PRO A 218 26.36 -14.40 3.20
N PRO A 219 25.80 -14.28 4.41
CA PRO A 219 24.43 -13.82 4.60
C PRO A 219 24.23 -12.54 3.80
N LEU A 220 23.43 -12.66 2.75
CA LEU A 220 23.11 -11.55 1.86
C LEU A 220 22.64 -10.41 2.76
N ARG A 221 23.43 -9.33 2.85
CA ARG A 221 23.02 -8.14 3.60
C ARG A 221 21.61 -7.81 3.15
N ALA A 222 20.70 -7.59 4.10
CA ALA A 222 19.32 -7.23 3.80
C ALA A 222 19.32 -6.16 2.68
N PRO A 223 18.64 -6.43 1.55
CA PRO A 223 18.78 -5.59 0.36
C PRO A 223 18.35 -4.16 0.67
N LYS A 224 19.13 -3.19 0.17
CA LYS A 224 18.88 -1.76 0.38
C LYS A 224 17.88 -1.21 -0.64
N GLY A 225 16.65 -1.72 -0.62
CA GLY A 225 15.58 -1.31 -1.53
C GLY A 225 15.20 -2.37 -2.55
N ILE A 226 14.20 -2.05 -3.37
CA ILE A 226 13.57 -2.98 -4.31
C ILE A 226 14.57 -3.49 -5.37
N PRO A 227 15.41 -2.65 -6.03
CA PRO A 227 16.34 -3.12 -7.04
C PRO A 227 17.37 -4.15 -6.52
N GLN A 228 17.92 -3.92 -5.33
CA GLN A 228 18.85 -4.88 -4.70
C GLN A 228 18.13 -6.17 -4.30
N MET A 229 16.85 -6.09 -3.92
CA MET A 229 16.07 -7.29 -3.59
C MET A 229 15.82 -8.14 -4.83
N ILE A 230 15.47 -7.51 -5.96
CA ILE A 230 15.38 -8.17 -7.27
C ILE A 230 16.71 -8.82 -7.62
N GLU A 231 17.84 -8.13 -7.45
CA GLU A 231 19.16 -8.67 -7.75
C GLU A 231 19.48 -9.94 -6.95
N VAL A 232 19.14 -9.93 -5.66
CA VAL A 232 19.31 -11.08 -4.77
C VAL A 232 18.41 -12.24 -5.17
N LEU A 233 17.13 -11.98 -5.45
CA LEU A 233 16.16 -13.00 -5.83
C LEU A 233 16.46 -13.59 -7.22
N ALA A 234 16.88 -12.77 -8.17
CA ALA A 234 17.29 -13.18 -9.50
C ALA A 234 18.48 -14.16 -9.43
N ARG A 235 19.49 -13.84 -8.59
CA ARG A 235 20.61 -14.76 -8.33
C ARG A 235 20.15 -16.10 -7.76
N LYS A 236 19.28 -16.10 -6.75
CA LYS A 236 18.76 -17.33 -6.12
C LYS A 236 17.97 -18.20 -7.10
N THR A 237 17.21 -17.59 -7.98
CA THR A 237 16.33 -18.27 -8.95
C THR A 237 17.01 -18.59 -10.28
N GLY A 238 18.31 -18.26 -10.45
CA GLY A 238 19.06 -18.47 -11.68
C GLY A 238 18.57 -17.64 -12.88
N LYS A 239 17.90 -16.52 -12.61
CA LYS A 239 17.35 -15.60 -13.63
C LYS A 239 18.22 -14.33 -13.73
N THR A 240 18.28 -13.73 -14.91
CA THR A 240 18.80 -12.36 -15.05
C THR A 240 17.62 -11.38 -15.07
N SER A 241 17.77 -10.28 -14.34
CA SER A 241 16.81 -9.17 -14.41
C SER A 241 17.15 -8.30 -15.62
N THR A 242 16.28 -8.30 -16.63
CA THR A 242 16.45 -7.44 -17.82
C THR A 242 16.39 -5.95 -17.49
N ARG A 243 15.87 -5.58 -16.30
CA ARG A 243 15.84 -4.20 -15.82
C ARG A 243 17.12 -3.76 -15.11
N LEU A 244 17.85 -4.71 -14.51
CA LEU A 244 19.17 -4.46 -13.92
C LEU A 244 20.30 -4.56 -14.94
N GLU A 245 20.04 -5.15 -16.12
CA GLU A 245 20.96 -5.14 -17.26
C GLU A 245 21.27 -3.70 -17.69
N GLY A 246 22.45 -3.20 -17.27
CA GLY A 246 22.95 -1.85 -17.56
C GLY A 246 23.00 -0.89 -16.37
N LEU A 247 22.50 -1.26 -15.19
CA LEU A 247 22.60 -0.45 -13.96
C LEU A 247 23.91 -0.66 -13.19
N TYR A 248 24.58 -1.80 -13.42
CA TYR A 248 25.93 -2.04 -12.94
C TYR A 248 26.83 -2.44 -14.12
N PRO A 249 27.82 -1.58 -14.50
CA PRO A 249 28.82 -1.93 -15.50
C PRO A 249 29.81 -2.99 -15.00
#